data_AF-A0AAD2JJ63-F1
#
_entry.id   AF-A0AAD2JJ63-F1
#
_cell.length_a   1.000
_cell.length_b   1.000
_cell.length_c   1.000
_cell.angle_alpha   90.00
_cell.angle_beta   90.00
_cell.angle_gamma   90.00
#
_symmetry.space_group_name_H-M   'P 1'
#
loop_
_entity.id
_entity.type
_entity.pdbx_description
1 polymer ?
#
loop_
_entity_poly.entity_id
_entity_poly.type
_entity_poly.pdbx_seq_one_letter_code
_entity_poly.pdbx_strand_id
1 'polypeptide(L)'
;MGDVAQGNDEFFQVTSDSKNLSSAKVKRVYIGGLPKNVPTLEKDLTDWMQSQVPELTISSITINEGGKNPHALVDCGKFANQAISKLHQQSFQGRKLTVQREKRKNNKKSSTGNDGKKQFGGWSKPKKPQFKPISMEEAGKNIQSVVSEEMKQAENAGEDTLNVAIASTAAATFLAAMNGIADPVGDLGDPEGPVNDEDPDQSTEDKGFQLKAMSDLLADFGQADPNWQKQRVEETAEDAGSSDSRLARKGKAPIHIVLGSFGFQNGAPKRPEGWSYSQPLAIMDCREQFESVPKYLEWKTGLSGAVKRVLQQENKDIQKHARTTVADQVWGCLLEAQNAGHGYASPLEMTIYIGSETGKHRSVVICEWAATAVRKKLRANDKGVIQHEVSVETRHRDIDRFRNNSNKQQQQKKKHDFAGDW
;
A
#
# COMPACT_ATOMS: atom_id res chain seq x y z
N MET A 1 -65.22 29.95 51.89
CA MET A 1 -66.22 29.08 51.24
C MET A 1 -65.49 28.32 50.16
N GLY A 2 -65.57 26.98 50.17
CA GLY A 2 -64.93 26.08 49.21
C GLY A 2 -63.40 25.97 49.33
N ASP A 3 -62.78 24.79 49.26
CA ASP A 3 -63.32 23.47 49.59
C ASP A 3 -62.19 22.53 50.04
N VAL A 4 -62.52 21.51 50.82
CA VAL A 4 -61.56 20.51 51.31
C VAL A 4 -61.58 19.30 50.38
N ALA A 5 -60.41 18.86 49.92
CA ALA A 5 -60.24 17.57 49.27
C ALA A 5 -59.07 16.81 49.92
N GLN A 6 -59.42 15.80 50.72
CA GLN A 6 -58.47 14.76 51.16
C GLN A 6 -58.29 13.74 50.03
N GLY A 7 -57.08 13.23 49.87
CA GLY A 7 -56.76 12.10 49.01
C GLY A 7 -55.57 11.35 49.59
N ASN A 8 -55.85 10.26 50.30
CA ASN A 8 -54.85 9.21 50.49
C ASN A 8 -54.59 8.56 49.12
N ASP A 9 -53.40 7.98 48.92
CA ASP A 9 -53.30 6.60 48.42
C ASP A 9 -51.88 6.03 48.55
N GLU A 10 -51.83 4.89 49.22
CA GLU A 10 -51.02 3.69 48.97
C GLU A 10 -49.53 3.79 48.61
N PHE A 11 -48.72 3.51 49.64
CA PHE A 11 -47.69 2.46 49.66
C PHE A 11 -47.40 1.73 48.32
N PHE A 12 -46.27 2.02 47.68
CA PHE A 12 -45.62 1.09 46.74
C PHE A 12 -44.14 0.91 47.08
N GLN A 13 -43.83 -0.17 47.81
CA GLN A 13 -42.45 -0.67 47.90
C GLN A 13 -42.07 -1.33 46.57
N VAL A 14 -41.35 -0.61 45.71
CA VAL A 14 -40.74 -1.21 44.52
C VAL A 14 -39.43 -1.89 44.91
N THR A 15 -39.54 -3.13 45.40
CA THR A 15 -38.42 -4.09 45.49
C THR A 15 -38.17 -4.71 44.12
N SER A 16 -37.54 -3.98 43.20
CA SER A 16 -37.21 -4.49 41.86
C SER A 16 -35.72 -4.86 41.71
N ASP A 17 -35.44 -6.15 41.84
CA ASP A 17 -34.43 -6.91 41.11
C ASP A 17 -32.97 -6.38 41.06
N SER A 18 -32.18 -6.85 42.02
CA SER A 18 -30.71 -6.97 41.93
C SER A 18 -30.27 -8.07 40.93
N LYS A 19 -30.71 -7.98 39.68
CA LYS A 19 -30.38 -8.95 38.62
C LYS A 19 -29.40 -8.37 37.60
N ASN A 20 -28.13 -8.74 37.75
CA ASN A 20 -27.07 -8.66 36.72
C ASN A 20 -26.87 -7.29 36.04
N LEU A 21 -26.45 -6.27 36.80
CA LEU A 21 -25.64 -5.20 36.22
C LEU A 21 -24.30 -5.81 35.75
N SER A 22 -24.25 -6.25 34.49
CA SER A 22 -23.00 -6.57 33.81
C SER A 22 -22.07 -5.36 33.94
N SER A 23 -20.93 -5.53 34.62
CA SER A 23 -20.10 -4.44 35.15
C SER A 23 -19.98 -3.26 34.19
N ALA A 24 -20.77 -2.21 34.47
CA ALA A 24 -20.90 -1.05 33.59
C ALA A 24 -19.50 -0.45 33.42
N LYS A 25 -18.93 -0.57 32.21
CA LYS A 25 -17.49 -0.37 31.98
C LYS A 25 -17.07 1.02 32.43
N VAL A 26 -16.47 1.06 33.62
CA VAL A 26 -15.95 2.24 34.29
C VAL A 26 -15.06 3.03 33.32
N LYS A 27 -15.48 4.26 33.02
CA LYS A 27 -14.83 5.13 32.01
C LYS A 27 -13.78 6.00 32.69
N ARG A 28 -12.61 5.41 32.91
CA ARG A 28 -11.45 6.14 33.47
C ARG A 28 -10.90 7.16 32.47
N VAL A 29 -10.43 8.27 33.02
CA VAL A 29 -9.75 9.36 32.32
C VAL A 29 -8.28 9.37 32.79
N TYR A 30 -7.37 9.47 31.84
CA TYR A 30 -5.94 9.67 32.06
C TYR A 30 -5.63 11.17 32.11
N ILE A 31 -4.92 11.61 33.14
CA ILE A 31 -4.48 13.00 33.32
C ILE A 31 -2.95 12.99 33.45
N GLY A 32 -2.25 13.42 32.41
CA GLY A 32 -0.79 13.57 32.40
C GLY A 32 -0.35 15.03 32.57
N GLY A 33 0.90 15.22 33.02
CA GLY A 33 1.51 16.56 33.17
C GLY A 33 1.42 17.14 34.58
N LEU A 34 1.14 16.31 35.58
CA LEU A 34 1.03 16.73 36.98
C LEU A 34 2.36 17.28 37.53
N PRO A 35 2.33 18.07 38.61
CA PRO A 35 3.51 18.37 39.43
C PRO A 35 4.03 17.09 40.12
N LYS A 36 5.26 17.13 40.65
CA LYS A 36 5.91 16.01 41.36
C LYS A 36 6.03 16.35 42.84
N ASN A 37 5.96 15.34 43.70
CA ASN A 37 6.24 15.44 45.14
C ASN A 37 5.33 16.45 45.88
N VAL A 38 4.07 16.55 45.48
CA VAL A 38 3.07 17.41 46.14
C VAL A 38 2.19 16.52 47.01
N PRO A 39 2.32 16.53 48.35
CA PRO A 39 1.62 15.58 49.23
C PRO A 39 0.09 15.76 49.24
N THR A 40 -0.39 16.94 48.85
CA THR A 40 -1.83 17.28 48.74
C THR A 40 -2.41 17.02 47.35
N LEU A 41 -1.62 16.49 46.40
CA LEU A 41 -1.97 16.45 44.96
C LEU A 41 -3.32 15.78 44.67
N GLU A 42 -3.69 14.71 45.37
CA GLU A 42 -4.97 14.03 45.15
C GLU A 42 -6.16 14.90 45.53
N LYS A 43 -6.08 15.60 46.66
CA LYS A 43 -7.11 16.53 47.10
C LYS A 43 -7.16 17.76 46.20
N ASP A 44 -6.02 18.41 45.96
CA ASP A 44 -5.93 19.61 45.12
C ASP A 44 -6.45 19.36 43.70
N LEU A 45 -6.17 18.17 43.13
CA LEU A 45 -6.68 17.76 41.83
C LEU A 45 -8.19 17.48 41.87
N THR A 46 -8.70 16.85 42.93
CA THR A 46 -10.14 16.60 43.11
C THR A 46 -10.93 17.91 43.18
N ASP A 47 -10.53 18.81 44.09
CA ASP A 47 -11.19 20.09 44.32
C ASP A 47 -11.16 20.97 43.05
N TRP A 48 -10.02 20.98 42.33
CA TRP A 48 -9.89 21.67 41.04
C TRP A 48 -10.78 21.06 39.94
N MET A 49 -10.80 19.72 39.80
CA MET A 49 -11.64 19.06 38.79
C MET A 49 -13.13 19.30 39.03
N GLN A 50 -13.58 19.29 40.29
CA GLN A 50 -14.95 19.62 40.67
C GLN A 50 -15.28 21.10 40.46
N SER A 51 -14.35 22.02 40.75
CA SER A 51 -14.51 23.45 40.43
C SER A 51 -14.74 23.71 38.94
N GLN A 52 -14.00 23.03 38.06
CA GLN A 52 -14.15 23.17 36.61
C GLN A 52 -15.38 22.42 36.03
N VAL A 53 -15.79 21.33 36.70
CA VAL A 53 -16.91 20.48 36.29
C VAL A 53 -17.74 20.08 37.53
N PRO A 54 -18.68 20.93 38.01
CA PRO A 54 -19.43 20.66 39.24
C PRO A 54 -20.27 19.38 39.20
N GLU A 55 -20.66 18.92 38.02
CA GLU A 55 -21.41 17.68 37.78
C GLU A 55 -20.52 16.41 37.92
N LEU A 56 -19.19 16.56 38.04
CA LEU A 56 -18.25 15.46 38.00
C LEU A 56 -18.18 14.69 39.32
N THR A 57 -18.92 13.59 39.40
CA THR A 57 -18.73 12.60 40.46
C THR A 57 -17.42 11.84 40.25
N ILE A 58 -16.41 12.11 41.07
CA ILE A 58 -15.13 11.39 41.07
C ILE A 58 -15.24 10.22 42.06
N SER A 59 -15.16 8.99 41.54
CA SER A 59 -15.33 7.78 42.38
C SER A 59 -14.01 7.21 42.93
N SER A 60 -12.90 7.45 42.22
CA SER A 60 -11.56 7.09 42.65
C SER A 60 -10.52 7.87 41.85
N ILE A 61 -9.40 8.22 42.50
CA ILE A 61 -8.18 8.69 41.85
C ILE A 61 -7.08 7.67 42.13
N THR A 62 -6.17 7.48 41.19
CA THR A 62 -4.94 6.72 41.40
C THR A 62 -3.79 7.47 40.75
N ILE A 63 -2.87 7.98 41.57
CA ILE A 63 -1.71 8.76 41.12
C ILE A 63 -0.50 7.85 40.98
N ASN A 64 0.14 7.88 39.81
CA ASN A 64 1.36 7.15 39.51
C ASN A 64 2.53 8.14 39.39
N GLU A 65 3.34 8.24 40.45
CA GLU A 65 4.49 9.15 40.49
C GLU A 65 5.78 8.57 39.90
N GLY A 66 5.93 7.23 39.85
CA GLY A 66 7.16 6.53 39.47
C GLY A 66 7.62 6.66 37.99
N GLY A 67 7.05 7.59 37.23
CA GLY A 67 7.40 7.86 35.83
C GLY A 67 8.18 9.17 35.64
N LYS A 68 8.83 9.34 34.48
CA LYS A 68 9.42 10.64 34.10
C LYS A 68 8.39 11.78 34.18
N ASN A 69 7.14 11.50 33.81
CA ASN A 69 5.98 12.37 33.95
C ASN A 69 4.94 11.70 34.87
N PRO A 70 4.61 12.29 36.04
CA PRO A 70 3.54 11.79 36.89
C PRO A 70 2.19 11.96 36.20
N HIS A 71 1.27 11.04 36.50
CA HIS A 71 -0.07 11.03 35.92
C HIS A 71 -1.08 10.41 36.87
N ALA A 72 -2.35 10.81 36.74
CA ALA A 72 -3.47 10.23 37.46
C ALA A 72 -4.40 9.45 36.52
N LEU A 73 -4.99 8.38 37.03
CA LEU A 73 -6.18 7.75 36.48
C LEU A 73 -7.36 8.13 37.36
N VAL A 74 -8.37 8.79 36.79
CA VAL A 74 -9.55 9.28 37.51
C VAL A 74 -10.78 8.57 36.98
N ASP A 75 -11.60 8.03 37.87
CA ASP A 75 -12.92 7.51 37.50
C ASP A 75 -13.96 8.63 37.48
N CYS A 76 -14.39 8.97 36.27
CA CYS A 76 -15.35 10.05 35.97
C CYS A 76 -16.76 9.53 35.62
N GLY A 77 -17.03 8.22 35.79
CA GLY A 77 -18.34 7.62 35.53
C GLY A 77 -18.93 7.95 34.15
N LYS A 78 -20.08 8.63 34.12
CA LYS A 78 -20.76 9.05 32.87
C LYS A 78 -20.13 10.30 32.23
N PHE A 79 -19.48 11.16 33.02
CA PHE A 79 -19.02 12.50 32.64
C PHE A 79 -17.61 12.54 32.01
N ALA A 80 -16.96 11.40 31.81
CA ALA A 80 -15.60 11.28 31.27
C ALA A 80 -15.33 12.12 29.99
N ASN A 81 -16.31 12.25 29.08
CA ASN A 81 -16.16 13.07 27.87
C ASN A 81 -16.15 14.58 28.15
N GLN A 82 -17.02 15.05 29.06
CA GLN A 82 -17.14 16.44 29.46
C GLN A 82 -15.87 16.87 30.23
N ALA A 83 -15.38 16.01 31.11
CA ALA A 83 -14.08 16.18 31.79
C ALA A 83 -12.93 16.31 30.77
N ILE A 84 -12.83 15.43 29.77
CA ILE A 84 -11.82 15.57 28.71
C ILE A 84 -11.97 16.91 27.97
N SER A 85 -13.19 17.31 27.59
CA SER A 85 -13.41 18.54 26.82
C SER A 85 -13.11 19.84 27.59
N LYS A 86 -13.33 19.87 28.91
CA LYS A 86 -13.12 21.07 29.75
C LYS A 86 -11.70 21.16 30.32
N LEU A 87 -11.10 20.02 30.69
CA LEU A 87 -9.85 19.98 31.45
C LEU A 87 -8.59 19.82 30.58
N HIS A 88 -8.73 19.38 29.32
CA HIS A 88 -7.59 19.23 28.42
C HIS A 88 -6.94 20.59 28.11
N GLN A 89 -5.61 20.67 28.21
CA GLN A 89 -4.78 21.88 28.06
C GLN A 89 -4.97 22.99 29.11
N GLN A 90 -5.86 22.82 30.09
CA GLN A 90 -5.96 23.74 31.23
C GLN A 90 -4.68 23.73 32.08
N SER A 91 -4.41 24.86 32.73
CA SER A 91 -3.29 24.99 33.66
C SER A 91 -3.67 24.57 35.08
N PHE A 92 -2.94 23.62 35.64
CA PHE A 92 -3.02 23.20 37.04
C PHE A 92 -1.62 23.32 37.67
N GLN A 93 -1.52 24.07 38.78
CA GLN A 93 -0.24 24.37 39.47
C GLN A 93 0.90 24.77 38.49
N GLY A 94 0.59 25.67 37.55
CA GLY A 94 1.55 26.18 36.55
C GLY A 94 1.86 25.25 35.36
N ARG A 95 1.27 24.05 35.28
CA ARG A 95 1.49 23.08 34.20
C ARG A 95 0.23 22.84 33.36
N LYS A 96 0.38 22.74 32.04
CA LYS A 96 -0.73 22.38 31.14
C LYS A 96 -1.01 20.88 31.20
N LEU A 97 -2.24 20.50 31.54
CA LEU A 97 -2.64 19.10 31.67
C LEU A 97 -2.97 18.46 30.32
N THR A 98 -2.59 17.19 30.17
CA THR A 98 -2.99 16.34 29.04
C THR A 98 -4.05 15.34 29.49
N VAL A 99 -5.31 15.67 29.26
CA VAL A 99 -6.46 14.85 29.65
C VAL A 99 -6.93 14.01 28.45
N GLN A 100 -7.03 12.68 28.60
CA GLN A 100 -7.43 11.74 27.54
C GLN A 100 -8.25 10.58 28.13
N ARG A 101 -9.05 9.88 27.31
CA ARG A 101 -9.70 8.63 27.76
C ARG A 101 -8.64 7.55 27.98
N GLU A 102 -8.76 6.77 29.06
CA GLU A 102 -7.87 5.63 29.31
C GLU A 102 -7.91 4.66 28.11
N LYS A 103 -6.75 4.49 27.44
CA LYS A 103 -6.57 3.45 26.45
C LYS A 103 -6.33 2.13 27.18
N ARG A 104 -7.41 1.41 27.50
CA ARG A 104 -7.31 0.02 27.94
C ARG A 104 -6.42 -0.74 26.94
N LYS A 105 -5.24 -1.16 27.39
CA LYS A 105 -4.50 -2.23 26.71
C LYS A 105 -5.46 -3.42 26.72
N ASN A 106 -6.01 -3.76 25.54
CA ASN A 106 -6.71 -5.02 25.39
C ASN A 106 -5.65 -6.11 25.51
N ASN A 107 -5.41 -6.56 26.74
CA ASN A 107 -4.74 -7.82 27.04
C ASN A 107 -5.64 -8.94 26.51
N LYS A 108 -5.65 -9.11 25.18
CA LYS A 108 -5.80 -10.43 24.59
C LYS A 108 -4.63 -11.22 25.16
N LYS A 109 -4.90 -11.98 26.23
CA LYS A 109 -4.12 -13.16 26.56
C LYS A 109 -4.10 -13.98 25.27
N SER A 110 -2.99 -13.92 24.54
CA SER A 110 -2.63 -14.99 23.62
C SER A 110 -2.40 -16.20 24.52
N SER A 111 -3.43 -17.03 24.65
CA SER A 111 -3.32 -18.32 25.29
C SER A 111 -2.43 -19.17 24.41
N THR A 112 -1.12 -19.12 24.68
CA THR A 112 -0.13 -20.08 24.19
C THR A 112 -0.38 -21.39 24.95
N GLY A 113 -1.52 -22.02 24.67
CA GLY A 113 -1.90 -23.31 25.21
C GLY A 113 -1.42 -24.38 24.25
N ASN A 114 -0.30 -25.02 24.61
CA ASN A 114 0.06 -26.29 24.01
C ASN A 114 -0.90 -27.39 24.51
N ASP A 115 -1.07 -28.44 23.71
CA ASP A 115 -1.71 -29.72 24.04
C ASP A 115 -3.19 -29.73 24.50
N GLY A 116 -4.01 -30.44 23.71
CA GLY A 116 -5.40 -30.71 24.07
C GLY A 116 -6.30 -31.09 22.91
N LYS A 117 -6.11 -32.29 22.33
CA LYS A 117 -7.09 -32.87 21.40
C LYS A 117 -8.47 -32.98 22.08
N LYS A 118 -9.41 -32.09 21.76
CA LYS A 118 -10.85 -32.30 21.98
C LYS A 118 -11.62 -31.94 20.72
N GLN A 119 -12.29 -32.94 20.15
CA GLN A 119 -13.19 -32.79 19.01
C GLN A 119 -14.43 -32.02 19.46
N PHE A 120 -14.80 -30.93 18.77
CA PHE A 120 -16.11 -30.31 18.94
C PHE A 120 -16.55 -29.55 17.68
N GLY A 121 -17.81 -29.76 17.28
CA GLY A 121 -18.64 -28.85 16.48
C GLY A 121 -18.08 -28.37 15.13
N GLY A 122 -18.40 -29.09 14.06
CA GLY A 122 -18.06 -28.65 12.69
C GLY A 122 -18.82 -27.39 12.26
N TRP A 123 -18.10 -26.31 11.97
CA TRP A 123 -18.54 -25.30 10.99
C TRP A 123 -17.93 -25.65 9.63
N SER A 124 -18.78 -25.83 8.63
CA SER A 124 -18.41 -26.27 7.29
C SER A 124 -17.49 -25.27 6.60
N LYS A 125 -16.22 -25.64 6.41
CA LYS A 125 -15.27 -24.89 5.58
C LYS A 125 -15.84 -24.78 4.15
N PRO A 126 -15.79 -23.61 3.49
CA PRO A 126 -16.11 -23.54 2.07
C PRO A 126 -15.19 -24.49 1.31
N LYS A 127 -15.76 -25.31 0.41
CA LYS A 127 -14.99 -26.24 -0.41
C LYS A 127 -13.94 -25.44 -1.19
N LYS A 128 -12.66 -25.77 -1.02
CA LYS A 128 -11.62 -25.27 -1.92
C LYS A 128 -12.02 -25.69 -3.35
N PRO A 129 -11.93 -24.80 -4.36
CA PRO A 129 -12.16 -25.22 -5.74
C PRO A 129 -11.18 -26.33 -6.07
N GLN A 130 -11.70 -27.50 -6.46
CA GLN A 130 -10.87 -28.60 -6.94
C GLN A 130 -10.35 -28.19 -8.31
N PHE A 131 -9.07 -27.84 -8.38
CA PHE A 131 -8.37 -27.65 -9.63
C PHE A 131 -8.34 -29.01 -10.35
N LYS A 132 -9.12 -29.14 -11.42
CA LYS A 132 -8.95 -30.24 -12.37
C LYS A 132 -7.73 -29.89 -13.23
N PRO A 133 -6.66 -30.70 -13.24
CA PRO A 133 -5.59 -30.50 -14.20
C PRO A 133 -6.17 -30.65 -15.61
N ILE A 134 -5.96 -29.62 -16.44
CA ILE A 134 -6.32 -29.60 -17.87
C ILE A 134 -5.31 -30.50 -18.58
N SER A 135 -5.74 -31.31 -19.55
CA SER A 135 -4.81 -32.14 -20.32
C SER A 135 -3.90 -31.25 -21.19
N MET A 136 -2.69 -31.72 -21.50
CA MET A 136 -1.75 -30.96 -22.35
C MET A 136 -2.35 -30.62 -23.71
N GLU A 137 -3.11 -31.54 -24.30
CA GLU A 137 -3.83 -31.35 -25.56
C GLU A 137 -4.92 -30.26 -25.46
N GLU A 138 -5.66 -30.23 -24.35
CA GLU A 138 -6.71 -29.23 -24.09
C GLU A 138 -6.09 -27.85 -23.80
N ALA A 139 -4.96 -27.80 -23.08
CA ALA A 139 -4.19 -26.58 -22.89
C ALA A 139 -3.63 -26.04 -24.22
N GLY A 140 -3.09 -26.90 -25.09
CA GLY A 140 -2.63 -26.54 -26.43
C GLY A 140 -3.74 -25.98 -27.30
N LYS A 141 -4.91 -26.65 -27.34
CA LYS A 141 -6.10 -26.17 -28.07
C LYS A 141 -6.59 -24.81 -27.57
N ASN A 142 -6.62 -24.60 -26.25
CA ASN A 142 -7.00 -23.32 -25.65
C ASN A 142 -6.02 -22.19 -26.00
N ILE A 143 -4.71 -22.45 -25.97
CA ILE A 143 -3.70 -21.46 -26.37
C ILE A 143 -3.83 -21.14 -27.88
N GLN A 144 -3.98 -22.16 -28.71
CA GLN A 144 -4.14 -22.00 -30.16
C GLN A 144 -5.41 -21.21 -30.51
N SER A 145 -6.54 -21.44 -29.82
CA SER A 145 -7.76 -20.67 -30.06
C SER A 145 -7.57 -19.20 -29.70
N VAL A 146 -6.97 -18.90 -28.53
CA VAL A 146 -6.71 -17.51 -28.11
C VAL A 146 -5.77 -16.80 -29.07
N VAL A 147 -4.64 -17.41 -29.45
CA VAL A 147 -3.68 -16.78 -30.39
C VAL A 147 -4.33 -16.54 -31.76
N SER A 148 -5.10 -17.50 -32.28
CA SER A 148 -5.76 -17.33 -33.58
C SER A 148 -6.94 -16.34 -33.56
N GLU A 149 -7.59 -16.14 -32.41
CA GLU A 149 -8.60 -15.11 -32.23
C GLU A 149 -7.97 -13.71 -32.14
N GLU A 150 -6.89 -13.55 -31.36
CA GLU A 150 -6.13 -12.29 -31.25
C GLU A 150 -5.50 -11.88 -32.61
N MET A 151 -4.94 -12.82 -33.38
CA MET A 151 -4.43 -12.52 -34.73
C MET A 151 -5.51 -11.97 -35.66
N LYS A 152 -6.71 -12.58 -35.64
CA LYS A 152 -7.86 -12.08 -36.43
C LYS A 152 -8.38 -10.74 -35.92
N GLN A 153 -8.36 -10.48 -34.62
CA GLN A 153 -8.76 -9.18 -34.09
C GLN A 153 -7.79 -8.09 -34.54
N ALA A 154 -6.48 -8.35 -34.52
CA ALA A 154 -5.48 -7.40 -35.00
C ALA A 154 -5.55 -7.12 -36.51
N GLU A 155 -5.75 -8.15 -37.35
CA GLU A 155 -5.98 -7.98 -38.80
C GLU A 155 -7.19 -7.07 -39.09
N ASN A 156 -8.28 -7.22 -38.33
CA ASN A 156 -9.47 -6.38 -38.50
C ASN A 156 -9.34 -4.98 -37.89
N ALA A 157 -8.50 -4.81 -36.86
CA ALA A 157 -8.30 -3.53 -36.18
C ALA A 157 -7.24 -2.64 -36.85
N GLY A 158 -6.38 -3.20 -37.71
CA GLY A 158 -5.27 -2.48 -38.32
C GLY A 158 -4.15 -2.12 -37.31
N GLU A 159 -4.03 -2.89 -36.23
CA GLU A 159 -2.99 -2.70 -35.21
C GLU A 159 -1.64 -3.31 -35.63
N ASP A 160 -0.57 -3.00 -34.88
CA ASP A 160 0.82 -3.39 -35.19
C ASP A 160 1.00 -4.90 -35.42
N THR A 161 0.98 -5.30 -36.69
CA THR A 161 1.23 -6.68 -37.16
C THR A 161 2.56 -7.23 -36.64
N LEU A 162 3.55 -6.36 -36.42
CA LEU A 162 4.84 -6.70 -35.83
C LEU A 162 4.71 -7.23 -34.38
N ASN A 163 3.94 -6.54 -33.53
CA ASN A 163 3.78 -6.93 -32.12
C ASN A 163 3.01 -8.26 -32.00
N VAL A 164 2.03 -8.46 -32.88
CA VAL A 164 1.25 -9.70 -33.00
C VAL A 164 2.13 -10.86 -33.49
N ALA A 165 3.00 -10.62 -34.49
CA ALA A 165 3.95 -11.62 -34.97
C ALA A 165 4.97 -12.01 -33.88
N ILE A 166 5.48 -11.06 -33.11
CA ILE A 166 6.38 -11.32 -31.97
C ILE A 166 5.67 -12.16 -30.89
N ALA A 167 4.43 -11.78 -30.51
CA ALA A 167 3.66 -12.52 -29.51
C ALA A 167 3.32 -13.96 -29.98
N SER A 168 2.92 -14.12 -31.24
CA SER A 168 2.62 -15.42 -31.85
C SER A 168 3.87 -16.29 -31.97
N THR A 169 5.03 -15.70 -32.29
CA THR A 169 6.31 -16.40 -32.34
C THR A 169 6.72 -16.88 -30.94
N ALA A 170 6.59 -16.04 -29.91
CA ALA A 170 6.86 -16.43 -28.53
C ALA A 170 5.93 -17.58 -28.05
N ALA A 171 4.65 -17.54 -28.40
CA ALA A 171 3.69 -18.60 -28.10
C ALA A 171 4.01 -19.91 -28.85
N ALA A 172 4.37 -19.83 -30.14
CA ALA A 172 4.75 -20.99 -30.95
C ALA A 172 6.04 -21.64 -30.44
N THR A 173 7.07 -20.86 -30.11
CA THR A 173 8.32 -21.37 -29.51
C THR A 173 8.07 -22.04 -28.16
N PHE A 174 7.16 -21.49 -27.34
CA PHE A 174 6.78 -22.12 -26.07
C PHE A 174 6.08 -23.48 -26.30
N LEU A 175 5.14 -23.57 -27.24
CA LEU A 175 4.47 -24.83 -27.60
C LEU A 175 5.45 -25.85 -28.22
N ALA A 176 6.38 -25.42 -29.07
CA ALA A 176 7.41 -26.29 -29.64
C ALA A 176 8.34 -26.87 -28.56
N ALA A 177 8.76 -26.04 -27.59
CA ALA A 177 9.54 -26.48 -26.43
C ALA A 177 8.77 -27.46 -25.52
N MET A 178 7.44 -27.39 -25.48
CA MET A 178 6.61 -28.36 -24.75
C MET A 178 6.41 -29.69 -25.50
N ASN A 179 6.35 -29.65 -26.84
CA ASN A 179 6.18 -30.88 -27.65
C ASN A 179 7.46 -31.73 -27.74
N GLY A 180 8.65 -31.14 -27.58
CA GLY A 180 9.93 -31.88 -27.53
C GLY A 180 10.14 -32.76 -26.28
N ILE A 181 9.12 -32.95 -25.46
CA ILE A 181 9.16 -33.70 -24.18
C ILE A 181 8.43 -35.06 -24.31
N ALA A 182 7.78 -35.34 -25.44
CA ALA A 182 6.83 -36.45 -25.58
C ALA A 182 7.19 -37.44 -26.71
N ASP A 183 8.31 -38.17 -26.57
CA ASP A 183 8.44 -39.50 -27.14
C ASP A 183 8.19 -40.55 -26.04
N PRO A 184 7.14 -41.39 -26.15
CA PRO A 184 6.95 -42.50 -25.24
C PRO A 184 7.90 -43.65 -25.58
N VAL A 185 8.62 -44.17 -24.58
CA VAL A 185 9.45 -45.38 -24.70
C VAL A 185 8.59 -46.53 -25.22
N GLY A 186 9.02 -47.13 -26.32
CA GLY A 186 8.31 -48.22 -26.99
C GLY A 186 8.32 -49.51 -26.18
N ASP A 187 7.12 -50.01 -25.89
CA ASP A 187 6.86 -51.36 -25.37
C ASP A 187 7.25 -52.43 -26.41
N LEU A 188 8.20 -53.29 -26.06
CA LEU A 188 8.55 -54.50 -26.81
C LEU A 188 8.72 -55.64 -25.81
N GLY A 189 7.75 -56.57 -25.82
CA GLY A 189 7.64 -57.65 -24.85
C GLY A 189 8.60 -58.83 -25.07
N ASP A 190 8.66 -59.66 -24.03
CA ASP A 190 9.40 -60.93 -23.98
C ASP A 190 9.03 -61.90 -25.12
N PRO A 191 9.99 -62.73 -25.53
CA PRO A 191 9.74 -64.16 -25.36
C PRO A 191 10.88 -64.92 -24.67
N GLU A 192 10.50 -66.00 -23.99
CA GLU A 192 11.36 -66.89 -23.18
C GLU A 192 12.49 -67.57 -23.97
N GLY A 193 13.71 -67.63 -23.41
CA GLY A 193 14.84 -68.41 -23.94
C GLY A 193 16.11 -68.26 -23.08
N PRO A 194 16.75 -69.33 -22.59
CA PRO A 194 17.75 -69.21 -21.52
C PRO A 194 19.23 -69.31 -21.96
N VAL A 195 20.11 -69.07 -20.97
CA VAL A 195 21.56 -69.35 -20.88
C VAL A 195 22.52 -68.50 -21.74
N ASN A 196 23.27 -67.59 -21.11
CA ASN A 196 24.67 -67.83 -20.69
C ASN A 196 25.24 -66.67 -19.86
N ASP A 197 26.13 -67.00 -18.94
CA ASP A 197 27.00 -66.05 -18.23
C ASP A 197 28.07 -65.47 -19.17
N GLU A 198 28.30 -64.15 -19.13
CA GLU A 198 29.63 -63.50 -19.20
C GLU A 198 29.50 -61.96 -19.08
N ASP A 199 29.98 -61.41 -17.96
CA ASP A 199 30.41 -60.01 -17.84
C ASP A 199 31.60 -59.75 -18.81
N PRO A 200 31.80 -58.55 -19.41
CA PRO A 200 31.94 -57.34 -18.60
C PRO A 200 31.52 -55.96 -19.20
N ASP A 201 31.13 -55.08 -18.27
CA ASP A 201 31.57 -53.67 -18.17
C ASP A 201 31.51 -52.78 -19.43
N GLN A 202 30.31 -52.25 -19.73
CA GLN A 202 30.16 -50.95 -20.42
C GLN A 202 29.16 -50.05 -19.69
N SER A 203 29.71 -49.04 -19.02
CA SER A 203 28.97 -47.96 -18.36
C SER A 203 28.36 -46.99 -19.37
N THR A 204 27.14 -47.29 -19.83
CA THR A 204 26.28 -46.27 -20.44
C THR A 204 25.82 -45.31 -19.35
N GLU A 205 26.52 -44.17 -19.22
CA GLU A 205 26.08 -43.06 -18.37
C GLU A 205 24.75 -42.51 -18.91
N ASP A 206 23.64 -42.97 -18.31
CA ASP A 206 22.30 -42.44 -18.54
C ASP A 206 22.21 -41.02 -17.97
N LYS A 207 22.68 -40.06 -18.78
CA LYS A 207 22.70 -38.62 -18.46
C LYS A 207 21.29 -38.07 -18.59
N GLY A 208 20.48 -38.33 -17.57
CA GLY A 208 19.18 -37.71 -17.38
C GLY A 208 19.30 -36.20 -17.61
N PHE A 209 18.52 -35.69 -18.58
CA PHE A 209 18.61 -34.32 -19.07
C PHE A 209 18.42 -33.31 -17.92
N GLN A 210 19.52 -32.77 -17.41
CA GLN A 210 19.48 -31.60 -16.56
C GLN A 210 19.02 -30.42 -17.41
N LEU A 211 17.93 -29.77 -16.99
CA LEU A 211 17.47 -28.51 -17.56
C LEU A 211 18.59 -27.47 -17.44
N LYS A 212 19.38 -27.32 -18.52
CA LYS A 212 20.32 -26.22 -18.70
C LYS A 212 19.62 -24.91 -18.37
N ALA A 213 20.27 -24.05 -17.59
CA ALA A 213 19.73 -22.73 -17.31
C ALA A 213 19.51 -21.98 -18.64
N MET A 214 18.51 -21.10 -18.70
CA MET A 214 18.19 -20.40 -19.96
C MET A 214 19.36 -19.51 -20.46
N SER A 215 20.34 -19.21 -19.59
CA SER A 215 21.63 -18.62 -19.97
C SER A 215 22.49 -19.53 -20.86
N ASP A 216 22.51 -20.83 -20.61
CA ASP A 216 23.37 -21.79 -21.31
C ASP A 216 22.78 -22.13 -22.68
N LEU A 217 21.45 -22.24 -22.78
CA LEU A 217 20.74 -22.36 -24.06
C LEU A 217 21.01 -21.14 -24.95
N LEU A 218 21.04 -19.93 -24.39
CA LEU A 218 21.38 -18.72 -25.13
C LEU A 218 22.89 -18.64 -25.46
N ALA A 219 23.76 -19.22 -24.63
CA ALA A 219 25.19 -19.30 -24.92
C ALA A 219 25.51 -20.26 -26.08
N ASP A 220 24.80 -21.39 -26.17
CA ASP A 220 24.93 -22.35 -27.27
C ASP A 220 24.50 -21.73 -28.62
N PHE A 221 23.41 -20.93 -28.64
CA PHE A 221 22.99 -20.18 -29.83
C PHE A 221 23.99 -19.08 -30.24
N GLY A 222 24.72 -18.49 -29.29
CA GLY A 222 25.75 -17.50 -29.59
C GLY A 222 26.92 -18.06 -30.41
N GLN A 223 27.29 -19.33 -30.25
CA GLN A 223 28.48 -19.89 -30.91
C GLN A 223 28.30 -20.16 -32.42
N ALA A 224 27.07 -20.11 -32.94
CA ALA A 224 26.75 -20.51 -34.31
C ALA A 224 27.01 -19.44 -35.40
N ASP A 225 27.17 -18.16 -35.04
CA ASP A 225 27.41 -17.06 -36.00
C ASP A 225 28.75 -16.35 -35.73
N PRO A 226 29.86 -16.72 -36.39
CA PRO A 226 31.18 -16.12 -36.16
C PRO A 226 31.30 -14.59 -36.29
N ASN A 227 30.28 -13.87 -36.78
CA ASN A 227 30.26 -12.41 -36.79
C ASN A 227 29.63 -11.75 -35.54
N TRP A 228 28.96 -12.52 -34.66
CA TRP A 228 28.31 -11.95 -33.45
C TRP A 228 29.28 -11.21 -32.53
N GLN A 229 30.52 -11.69 -32.41
CA GLN A 229 31.57 -11.06 -31.61
C GLN A 229 32.14 -9.80 -32.27
N LYS A 230 32.05 -9.66 -33.60
CA LYS A 230 32.53 -8.46 -34.30
C LYS A 230 31.56 -7.29 -34.12
N GLN A 231 30.25 -7.54 -34.28
CA GLN A 231 29.22 -6.55 -33.96
C GLN A 231 29.40 -6.00 -32.54
N ARG A 232 29.70 -6.86 -31.57
CA ARG A 232 29.87 -6.44 -30.17
C ARG A 232 31.13 -5.61 -29.90
N VAL A 233 32.15 -5.66 -30.76
CA VAL A 233 33.36 -4.82 -30.66
C VAL A 233 33.16 -3.48 -31.38
N GLU A 234 32.46 -3.48 -32.52
CA GLU A 234 32.09 -2.26 -33.24
C GLU A 234 31.04 -1.44 -32.45
N GLU A 235 30.07 -2.08 -31.79
CA GLU A 235 29.12 -1.40 -30.87
C GLU A 235 29.82 -0.65 -29.73
N THR A 236 30.93 -1.16 -29.18
CA THR A 236 31.68 -0.44 -28.12
C THR A 236 32.40 0.82 -28.58
N ALA A 237 32.53 1.07 -29.88
CA ALA A 237 33.22 2.25 -30.42
C ALA A 237 32.26 3.34 -30.93
N GLU A 238 31.02 2.99 -31.30
CA GLU A 238 30.06 3.93 -31.92
C GLU A 238 28.78 4.20 -31.08
N ASP A 239 28.61 3.60 -29.90
CA ASP A 239 27.45 3.86 -29.00
C ASP A 239 27.52 5.22 -28.26
N ALA A 240 27.80 6.29 -29.01
CA ALA A 240 27.61 7.68 -28.62
C ALA A 240 26.29 8.27 -29.20
N GLY A 241 25.45 7.45 -29.87
CA GLY A 241 24.49 7.95 -30.85
C GLY A 241 23.20 7.18 -31.10
N SER A 242 22.69 6.33 -30.19
CA SER A 242 21.32 5.79 -30.34
C SER A 242 20.58 5.44 -29.04
N SER A 243 20.33 6.44 -28.18
CA SER A 243 19.32 6.29 -27.11
C SER A 243 18.52 7.58 -26.84
N ASP A 244 17.60 7.90 -27.76
CA ASP A 244 16.73 9.11 -27.71
C ASP A 244 15.83 9.27 -26.45
N SER A 245 15.81 8.27 -25.57
CA SER A 245 15.08 8.33 -24.30
C SER A 245 15.79 9.21 -23.26
N ARG A 246 15.50 10.52 -23.26
CA ARG A 246 16.05 11.56 -22.34
C ARG A 246 15.62 11.43 -20.86
N LEU A 247 15.16 10.25 -20.46
CA LEU A 247 14.82 9.87 -19.08
C LEU A 247 16.05 9.43 -18.31
N ALA A 248 16.78 10.41 -17.77
CA ALA A 248 17.91 10.14 -16.88
C ALA A 248 17.48 9.46 -15.56
N ARG A 249 18.40 8.71 -14.97
CA ARG A 249 18.20 8.06 -13.67
C ARG A 249 18.03 9.12 -12.56
N LYS A 250 17.19 8.79 -11.55
CA LYS A 250 16.89 9.68 -10.42
C LYS A 250 18.17 10.27 -9.80
N GLY A 251 18.15 11.58 -9.55
CA GLY A 251 19.25 12.31 -8.89
C GLY A 251 20.44 12.65 -9.78
N LYS A 252 20.39 12.36 -11.09
CA LYS A 252 21.41 12.77 -12.08
C LYS A 252 20.92 13.77 -13.11
N ALA A 253 19.61 13.87 -13.34
CA ALA A 253 19.04 14.81 -14.30
C ALA A 253 19.16 16.26 -13.78
N PRO A 254 19.45 17.24 -14.65
CA PRO A 254 19.39 18.66 -14.30
C PRO A 254 17.97 19.13 -13.94
N ILE A 255 16.93 18.57 -14.56
CA ILE A 255 15.53 18.84 -14.20
C ILE A 255 14.90 17.58 -13.61
N HIS A 256 14.32 17.71 -12.42
CA HIS A 256 13.64 16.64 -11.70
C HIS A 256 12.19 17.02 -11.43
N ILE A 257 11.24 16.25 -11.97
CA ILE A 257 9.80 16.45 -11.80
C ILE A 257 9.28 15.49 -10.73
N VAL A 258 8.68 16.04 -9.67
CA VAL A 258 8.08 15.28 -8.56
C VAL A 258 6.56 15.46 -8.57
N LEU A 259 5.83 14.38 -8.87
CA LEU A 259 4.37 14.34 -8.78
C LEU A 259 3.95 13.87 -7.38
N GLY A 260 3.57 14.82 -6.54
CA GLY A 260 3.27 14.62 -5.11
C GLY A 260 1.78 14.49 -4.81
N SER A 261 1.32 13.30 -4.40
CA SER A 261 -0.06 13.12 -3.94
C SER A 261 -0.19 13.39 -2.44
N PHE A 262 -1.24 14.11 -2.03
CA PHE A 262 -1.54 14.36 -0.62
C PHE A 262 -3.04 14.34 -0.29
N GLY A 263 -3.33 14.37 1.01
CA GLY A 263 -4.67 14.46 1.62
C GLY A 263 -4.94 15.78 2.32
N PHE A 264 -6.02 16.48 1.97
CA PHE A 264 -6.47 17.72 2.61
C PHE A 264 -6.77 17.55 4.11
N GLN A 265 -7.21 16.37 4.56
CA GLN A 265 -7.37 16.04 5.99
C GLN A 265 -6.07 16.20 6.80
N ASN A 266 -4.91 16.07 6.14
CA ASN A 266 -3.58 16.24 6.74
C ASN A 266 -2.94 17.61 6.43
N GLY A 267 -3.75 18.57 5.93
CA GLY A 267 -3.32 19.91 5.50
C GLY A 267 -2.69 19.92 4.10
N ALA A 268 -2.84 21.03 3.37
CA ALA A 268 -2.14 21.24 2.11
C ALA A 268 -0.61 21.39 2.32
N PRO A 269 0.23 20.97 1.37
CA PRO A 269 1.63 21.36 1.34
C PRO A 269 1.78 22.89 1.34
N LYS A 270 2.81 23.42 2.02
CA LYS A 270 3.11 24.86 1.95
C LYS A 270 3.67 25.17 0.56
N ARG A 271 3.04 26.11 -0.14
CA ARG A 271 3.63 26.75 -1.32
C ARG A 271 4.63 27.83 -0.85
N PRO A 272 5.80 27.99 -1.47
CA PRO A 272 6.57 29.23 -1.33
C PRO A 272 5.70 30.42 -1.77
N GLU A 273 5.93 31.60 -1.22
CA GLU A 273 5.18 32.79 -1.60
C GLU A 273 5.52 33.21 -3.05
N GLY A 274 4.49 33.50 -3.84
CA GLY A 274 4.61 33.84 -5.25
C GLY A 274 4.65 32.65 -6.21
N TRP A 275 5.05 32.93 -7.45
CA TRP A 275 5.25 31.91 -8.49
C TRP A 275 6.73 31.49 -8.53
N SER A 276 6.98 30.21 -8.72
CA SER A 276 8.34 29.65 -8.78
C SER A 276 8.34 28.40 -9.65
N TYR A 277 9.37 28.23 -10.48
CA TYR A 277 9.63 27.00 -11.23
C TYR A 277 9.71 25.75 -10.33
N SER A 278 10.00 25.90 -9.04
CA SER A 278 9.99 24.79 -8.07
C SER A 278 8.58 24.27 -7.75
N GLN A 279 7.55 25.10 -7.88
CA GLN A 279 6.13 24.73 -7.71
C GLN A 279 5.28 25.54 -8.70
N PRO A 280 5.38 25.24 -10.02
CA PRO A 280 4.90 26.13 -11.07
C PRO A 280 3.36 26.14 -11.13
N LEU A 281 2.74 24.98 -10.87
CA LEU A 281 1.29 24.80 -10.88
C LEU A 281 0.68 25.06 -9.50
N ALA A 282 -0.57 25.54 -9.51
CA ALA A 282 -1.39 25.57 -8.32
C ALA A 282 -1.68 24.14 -7.83
N ILE A 283 -2.03 24.00 -6.55
CA ILE A 283 -2.42 22.72 -5.97
C ILE A 283 -3.69 22.21 -6.67
N MET A 284 -3.61 21.05 -7.31
CA MET A 284 -4.73 20.45 -8.02
C MET A 284 -5.65 19.73 -7.03
N ASP A 285 -6.90 20.14 -6.95
CA ASP A 285 -7.91 19.46 -6.14
C ASP A 285 -8.72 18.48 -6.99
N CYS A 286 -8.66 17.20 -6.65
CA CYS A 286 -9.41 16.14 -7.34
C CYS A 286 -10.62 15.63 -6.51
N ARG A 287 -11.01 16.36 -5.45
CA ARG A 287 -12.13 16.02 -4.56
C ARG A 287 -13.50 16.11 -5.24
N GLU A 288 -13.71 17.17 -6.01
CA GLU A 288 -15.00 17.50 -6.64
C GLU A 288 -15.21 16.82 -8.00
N GLN A 289 -14.12 16.47 -8.69
CA GLN A 289 -14.14 15.99 -10.08
C GLN A 289 -14.37 14.49 -10.24
N PHE A 290 -14.14 13.70 -9.18
CA PHE A 290 -14.16 12.24 -9.21
C PHE A 290 -14.75 11.68 -7.91
N GLU A 291 -15.40 10.52 -7.97
CA GLU A 291 -16.03 9.89 -6.82
C GLU A 291 -15.03 9.27 -5.83
N SER A 292 -15.45 9.14 -4.56
CA SER A 292 -14.68 8.44 -3.54
C SER A 292 -14.64 6.94 -3.81
N VAL A 293 -13.48 6.32 -3.53
CA VAL A 293 -13.33 4.86 -3.56
C VAL A 293 -14.36 4.19 -2.63
N PRO A 294 -15.05 3.12 -3.06
CA PRO A 294 -16.00 2.39 -2.24
C PRO A 294 -15.42 1.90 -0.91
N LYS A 295 -16.27 1.90 0.13
CA LYS A 295 -15.89 1.56 1.53
C LYS A 295 -15.14 0.21 1.65
N TYR A 296 -15.46 -0.78 0.82
CA TYR A 296 -14.80 -2.09 0.85
C TYR A 296 -13.34 -2.08 0.33
N LEU A 297 -12.88 -0.97 -0.26
CA LEU A 297 -11.49 -0.75 -0.69
C LEU A 297 -10.78 0.39 0.08
N GLU A 298 -11.44 1.06 1.02
CA GLU A 298 -10.90 2.22 1.76
C GLU A 298 -9.60 1.91 2.54
N TRP A 299 -9.40 0.64 2.90
CA TRP A 299 -8.21 0.13 3.57
C TRP A 299 -7.02 -0.13 2.63
N LYS A 300 -7.23 -0.13 1.31
CA LYS A 300 -6.16 -0.23 0.31
C LYS A 300 -5.61 1.16 0.00
N THR A 301 -4.63 1.21 -0.92
CA THR A 301 -4.09 2.46 -1.45
C THR A 301 -4.29 2.51 -2.96
N GLY A 302 -4.17 3.70 -3.55
CA GLY A 302 -4.18 3.92 -5.00
C GLY A 302 -3.05 3.19 -5.74
N LEU A 303 -2.05 2.67 -5.05
CA LEU A 303 -1.04 1.78 -5.64
C LEU A 303 -1.60 0.38 -5.93
N SER A 304 -2.70 -0.03 -5.28
CA SER A 304 -3.33 -1.32 -5.52
C SER A 304 -4.09 -1.35 -6.84
N GLY A 305 -3.83 -2.36 -7.68
CA GLY A 305 -4.56 -2.58 -8.94
C GLY A 305 -6.08 -2.73 -8.77
N ALA A 306 -6.56 -3.15 -7.59
CA ALA A 306 -7.98 -3.17 -7.28
C ALA A 306 -8.58 -1.75 -7.21
N VAL A 307 -7.87 -0.80 -6.59
CA VAL A 307 -8.30 0.60 -6.51
C VAL A 307 -8.17 1.29 -7.86
N LYS A 308 -7.08 1.04 -8.60
CA LYS A 308 -6.89 1.59 -9.96
C LYS A 308 -8.03 1.16 -10.91
N ARG A 309 -8.42 -0.12 -10.90
CA ARG A 309 -9.54 -0.63 -11.74
C ARG A 309 -10.89 -0.05 -11.35
N VAL A 310 -11.23 -0.03 -10.06
CA VAL A 310 -12.53 0.50 -9.60
C VAL A 310 -12.66 1.99 -9.91
N LEU A 311 -11.62 2.81 -9.63
CA LEU A 311 -11.64 4.22 -10.01
C LEU A 311 -11.75 4.43 -11.53
N GLN A 312 -11.12 3.59 -12.35
CA GLN A 312 -11.23 3.66 -13.82
C GLN A 312 -12.63 3.27 -14.32
N GLN A 313 -13.32 2.35 -13.64
CA GLN A 313 -14.68 1.90 -13.99
C GLN A 313 -15.74 2.94 -13.57
N GLU A 314 -15.66 3.44 -12.34
CA GLU A 314 -16.60 4.40 -11.76
C GLU A 314 -16.40 5.81 -12.36
N ASN A 315 -15.15 6.20 -12.68
CA ASN A 315 -14.82 7.54 -13.16
C ASN A 315 -14.16 7.46 -14.55
N LYS A 316 -14.94 7.32 -15.63
CA LYS A 316 -14.40 7.11 -16.99
C LYS A 316 -13.32 8.14 -17.39
N ASP A 317 -13.46 9.40 -16.96
CA ASP A 317 -12.55 10.48 -17.30
C ASP A 317 -11.29 10.60 -16.40
N ILE A 318 -11.18 9.88 -15.27
CA ILE A 318 -10.02 10.06 -14.36
C ILE A 318 -8.68 9.75 -15.04
N GLN A 319 -8.68 8.73 -15.90
CA GLN A 319 -7.48 8.32 -16.63
C GLN A 319 -7.16 9.31 -17.77
N LYS A 320 -8.20 9.85 -18.43
CA LYS A 320 -8.06 10.89 -19.46
C LYS A 320 -7.50 12.16 -18.84
N HIS A 321 -8.08 12.66 -17.76
CA HIS A 321 -7.64 13.84 -17.02
C HIS A 321 -6.17 13.72 -16.55
N ALA A 322 -5.79 12.57 -15.98
CA ALA A 322 -4.41 12.33 -15.56
C ALA A 322 -3.41 12.31 -16.74
N ARG A 323 -3.80 11.72 -17.87
CA ARG A 323 -2.92 11.55 -19.06
C ARG A 323 -2.86 12.75 -20.00
N THR A 324 -3.93 13.56 -20.04
CA THR A 324 -4.02 14.80 -20.80
C THR A 324 -3.82 15.97 -19.85
N THR A 325 -4.89 16.52 -19.26
CA THR A 325 -4.89 17.74 -18.43
C THR A 325 -3.67 17.89 -17.51
N VAL A 326 -3.40 16.91 -16.64
CA VAL A 326 -2.27 17.01 -15.69
C VAL A 326 -0.92 16.91 -16.40
N ALA A 327 -0.75 15.94 -17.31
CA ALA A 327 0.52 15.72 -18.01
C ALA A 327 0.83 16.80 -19.07
N ASP A 328 -0.20 17.42 -19.65
CA ASP A 328 -0.10 18.56 -20.57
C ASP A 328 0.37 19.81 -19.83
N GLN A 329 -0.22 20.10 -18.66
CA GLN A 329 0.20 21.22 -17.80
C GLN A 329 1.63 21.03 -17.28
N VAL A 330 2.00 19.82 -16.82
CA VAL A 330 3.37 19.50 -16.39
C VAL A 330 4.36 19.66 -17.56
N TRP A 331 3.97 19.26 -18.77
CA TRP A 331 4.80 19.44 -19.96
C TRP A 331 4.98 20.91 -20.35
N GLY A 332 3.93 21.72 -20.27
CA GLY A 332 4.00 23.17 -20.47
C GLY A 332 4.99 23.84 -19.51
N CYS A 333 4.88 23.55 -18.21
CA CYS A 333 5.81 24.10 -17.21
C CYS A 333 7.26 23.62 -17.41
N LEU A 334 7.48 22.41 -17.94
CA LEU A 334 8.82 21.91 -18.26
C LEU A 334 9.45 22.72 -19.42
N LEU A 335 8.67 23.01 -20.47
CA LEU A 335 9.11 23.84 -21.58
C LEU A 335 9.42 25.27 -21.12
N GLU A 336 8.55 25.87 -20.30
CA GLU A 336 8.77 27.19 -19.69
C GLU A 336 10.05 27.23 -18.85
N ALA A 337 10.27 26.22 -17.99
CA ALA A 337 11.45 26.12 -17.15
C ALA A 337 12.75 26.07 -17.97
N GLN A 338 12.79 25.25 -19.02
CA GLN A 338 13.95 25.19 -19.90
C GLN A 338 14.16 26.49 -20.68
N ASN A 339 13.09 27.09 -21.21
CA ASN A 339 13.20 28.34 -21.96
C ASN A 339 13.72 29.51 -21.07
N ALA A 340 13.55 29.39 -19.75
CA ALA A 340 14.16 30.29 -18.75
C ALA A 340 15.62 29.93 -18.38
N GLY A 341 16.21 28.89 -18.98
CA GLY A 341 17.59 28.47 -18.75
C GLY A 341 17.80 27.47 -17.61
N HIS A 342 16.73 26.87 -17.05
CA HIS A 342 16.90 25.74 -16.11
C HIS A 342 17.41 24.50 -16.84
N GLY A 343 18.40 23.84 -16.25
CA GLY A 343 19.25 22.87 -16.93
C GLY A 343 20.53 22.59 -16.12
N TYR A 344 21.60 22.13 -16.75
CA TYR A 344 22.85 21.79 -16.03
C TYR A 344 23.46 22.98 -15.28
N ALA A 345 23.29 24.20 -15.78
CA ALA A 345 23.76 25.43 -15.11
C ALA A 345 22.88 25.85 -13.92
N SER A 346 21.61 25.44 -13.89
CA SER A 346 20.66 25.75 -12.81
C SER A 346 19.73 24.55 -12.59
N PRO A 347 20.17 23.55 -11.79
CA PRO A 347 19.38 22.36 -11.51
C PRO A 347 18.06 22.71 -10.82
N LEU A 348 16.97 22.06 -11.25
CA LEU A 348 15.61 22.41 -10.84
C LEU A 348 14.82 21.17 -10.38
N GLU A 349 14.32 21.20 -9.15
CA GLU A 349 13.29 20.28 -8.66
C GLU A 349 11.90 20.92 -8.78
N MET A 350 11.10 20.45 -9.74
CA MET A 350 9.72 20.89 -9.99
C MET A 350 8.75 19.96 -9.25
N THR A 351 8.09 20.45 -8.20
CA THR A 351 7.07 19.67 -7.47
C THR A 351 5.65 20.11 -7.85
N ILE A 352 4.84 19.16 -8.30
CA ILE A 352 3.42 19.35 -8.64
C ILE A 352 2.56 18.55 -7.66
N TYR A 353 1.63 19.21 -6.97
CA TYR A 353 0.82 18.61 -5.92
C TYR A 353 -0.61 18.32 -6.34
N ILE A 354 -1.07 17.09 -6.07
CA ILE A 354 -2.45 16.64 -6.33
C ILE A 354 -3.09 16.20 -5.00
N GLY A 355 -4.23 16.82 -4.66
CA GLY A 355 -4.93 16.65 -3.39
C GLY A 355 -6.22 15.86 -3.51
N SER A 356 -6.44 14.89 -2.61
CA SER A 356 -7.76 14.30 -2.32
C SER A 356 -8.08 14.49 -0.84
N GLU A 357 -9.19 14.00 -0.30
CA GLU A 357 -9.50 14.16 1.14
C GLU A 357 -8.45 13.44 2.00
N THR A 358 -8.22 12.16 1.71
CA THR A 358 -7.37 11.27 2.52
C THR A 358 -5.92 11.18 2.02
N GLY A 359 -5.66 11.50 0.75
CA GLY A 359 -4.34 11.35 0.13
C GLY A 359 -3.92 9.90 -0.13
N LYS A 360 -4.85 8.94 -0.03
CA LYS A 360 -4.56 7.51 -0.19
C LYS A 360 -4.98 6.94 -1.53
N HIS A 361 -5.94 7.56 -2.22
CA HIS A 361 -6.68 6.96 -3.33
C HIS A 361 -6.57 7.77 -4.63
N ARG A 362 -7.55 8.63 -4.93
CA ARG A 362 -7.66 9.40 -6.18
C ARG A 362 -6.38 10.13 -6.55
N SER A 363 -5.85 10.98 -5.66
CA SER A 363 -4.64 11.75 -5.94
C SER A 363 -3.39 10.87 -6.16
N VAL A 364 -3.29 9.71 -5.51
CA VAL A 364 -2.20 8.73 -5.73
C VAL A 364 -2.31 8.14 -7.14
N VAL A 365 -3.52 7.73 -7.54
CA VAL A 365 -3.79 7.15 -8.87
C VAL A 365 -3.55 8.17 -9.99
N ILE A 366 -3.99 9.42 -9.81
CA ILE A 366 -3.77 10.50 -10.78
C ILE A 366 -2.26 10.81 -10.91
N CYS A 367 -1.51 10.94 -9.80
CA CYS A 367 -0.05 11.14 -9.85
C CYS A 367 0.65 10.02 -10.62
N GLU A 368 0.27 8.77 -10.38
CA GLU A 368 0.86 7.60 -11.04
C GLU A 368 0.61 7.56 -12.55
N TRP A 369 -0.64 7.81 -13.00
CA TRP A 369 -0.95 7.86 -14.42
C TRP A 369 -0.37 9.10 -15.12
N ALA A 370 -0.37 10.26 -14.47
CA ALA A 370 0.25 11.47 -14.97
C ALA A 370 1.77 11.29 -15.15
N ALA A 371 2.46 10.70 -14.16
CA ALA A 371 3.87 10.40 -14.26
C ALA A 371 4.19 9.42 -15.40
N THR A 372 3.35 8.40 -15.60
CA THR A 372 3.49 7.49 -16.75
C THR A 372 3.27 8.22 -18.08
N ALA A 373 2.33 9.16 -18.17
CA ALA A 373 2.09 9.96 -19.37
C ALA A 373 3.24 10.93 -19.67
N VAL A 374 3.74 11.67 -18.67
CA VAL A 374 4.91 12.56 -18.81
C VAL A 374 6.14 11.75 -19.21
N ARG A 375 6.38 10.57 -18.60
CA ARG A 375 7.46 9.65 -19.04
C ARG A 375 7.26 9.18 -20.48
N LYS A 376 6.02 8.88 -20.93
CA LYS A 376 5.78 8.51 -22.34
C LYS A 376 6.13 9.68 -23.28
N LYS A 377 5.73 10.91 -22.94
CA LYS A 377 6.08 12.12 -23.71
C LYS A 377 7.59 12.38 -23.75
N LEU A 378 8.30 12.17 -22.64
CA LEU A 378 9.77 12.31 -22.58
C LEU A 378 10.53 11.26 -23.39
N ARG A 379 9.94 10.06 -23.61
CA ARG A 379 10.52 9.03 -24.49
C ARG A 379 10.24 9.28 -25.97
N ALA A 380 9.03 9.75 -26.28
CA ALA A 380 8.69 10.13 -27.64
C ALA A 380 9.54 11.33 -28.05
N ASN A 381 9.39 12.46 -27.31
CA ASN A 381 10.12 13.72 -27.50
C ASN A 381 10.37 14.06 -28.98
N ASP A 382 9.36 13.82 -29.81
CA ASP A 382 9.50 13.91 -31.26
C ASP A 382 9.92 15.34 -31.61
N LYS A 383 10.93 15.48 -32.49
CA LYS A 383 11.59 16.75 -32.86
C LYS A 383 12.55 17.32 -31.81
N GLY A 384 12.90 16.57 -30.76
CA GLY A 384 13.98 16.92 -29.84
C GLY A 384 13.69 18.15 -28.95
N VAL A 385 12.41 18.52 -28.81
CA VAL A 385 11.95 19.72 -28.09
C VAL A 385 12.55 19.81 -26.69
N ILE A 386 12.57 18.65 -25.98
CA ILE A 386 13.31 18.35 -24.74
C ILE A 386 13.79 19.61 -24.01
N GLN A 387 15.04 20.03 -24.12
CA GLN A 387 16.23 19.46 -24.73
C GLN A 387 17.03 18.66 -23.69
N HIS A 388 17.13 19.17 -22.46
CA HIS A 388 17.91 18.60 -21.37
C HIS A 388 17.42 17.21 -20.92
N GLU A 389 18.25 16.48 -20.18
CA GLU A 389 17.82 15.28 -19.48
C GLU A 389 16.78 15.62 -18.39
N VAL A 390 15.70 14.84 -18.31
CA VAL A 390 14.62 15.03 -17.33
C VAL A 390 14.33 13.73 -16.61
N SER A 391 14.20 13.78 -15.28
CA SER A 391 13.78 12.62 -14.49
C SER A 391 12.43 12.87 -13.82
N VAL A 392 11.59 11.84 -13.70
CA VAL A 392 10.20 11.94 -13.21
C VAL A 392 9.94 10.95 -12.09
N GLU A 393 9.60 11.44 -10.90
CA GLU A 393 9.27 10.68 -9.70
C GLU A 393 7.81 10.90 -9.24
N THR A 394 7.25 9.90 -8.56
CA THR A 394 5.98 10.00 -7.82
C THR A 394 6.26 9.91 -6.32
N ARG A 395 5.58 10.75 -5.52
CA ARG A 395 5.76 10.82 -4.05
C ARG A 395 4.41 10.84 -3.37
N HIS A 396 4.22 10.03 -2.33
CA HIS A 396 2.89 9.80 -1.74
C HIS A 396 2.85 10.11 -0.25
N ARG A 397 2.84 11.41 0.07
CA ARG A 397 3.04 11.97 1.43
C ARG A 397 2.31 11.20 2.53
N ASP A 398 1.03 10.89 2.31
CA ASP A 398 0.15 10.30 3.31
C ASP A 398 0.24 8.76 3.35
N ILE A 399 0.64 8.10 2.24
CA ILE A 399 1.03 6.68 2.22
C ILE A 399 2.38 6.49 2.92
N ASP A 400 3.37 7.33 2.63
CA ASP A 400 4.70 7.28 3.22
C ASP A 400 4.62 7.49 4.75
N ARG A 401 3.83 8.48 5.18
CA ARG A 401 3.51 8.69 6.61
C ARG A 401 2.87 7.44 7.24
N PHE A 402 1.92 6.80 6.57
CA PHE A 402 1.29 5.57 7.08
C PHE A 402 2.29 4.42 7.22
N ARG A 403 3.07 4.13 6.16
CA ARG A 403 4.11 3.08 6.15
C ARG A 403 5.16 3.30 7.24
N ASN A 404 5.64 4.53 7.40
CA ASN A 404 6.60 4.89 8.44
C ASN A 404 6.04 4.72 9.86
N ASN A 405 4.76 5.02 10.08
CA ASN A 405 4.10 4.80 11.36
C ASN A 405 3.91 3.31 11.66
N SER A 406 3.52 2.48 10.69
CA SER A 406 3.43 1.03 10.85
C SER A 406 4.78 0.40 11.19
N ASN A 407 5.86 0.80 10.51
CA ASN A 407 7.21 0.32 10.79
C ASN A 407 7.66 0.68 12.23
N LYS A 408 7.41 1.92 12.68
CA LYS A 408 7.71 2.35 14.06
C LYS A 408 6.95 1.52 15.10
N GLN A 409 5.68 1.21 14.87
CA GLN A 409 4.88 0.36 15.77
C GLN A 409 5.42 -1.08 15.83
N GLN A 410 5.82 -1.66 14.69
CA GLN A 410 6.44 -2.99 14.66
C GLN A 410 7.79 -3.02 15.41
N GLN A 411 8.64 -2.01 15.23
CA GLN A 411 9.90 -1.89 15.96
C GLN A 411 9.69 -1.73 17.48
N GLN A 412 8.71 -0.92 17.90
CA GLN A 412 8.35 -0.78 19.31
C GLN A 412 7.83 -2.09 19.89
N LYS A 413 7.02 -2.86 19.14
CA LYS A 413 6.56 -4.18 19.58
C LYS A 413 7.75 -5.13 19.76
N LYS A 414 8.64 -5.27 18.77
CA LYS A 414 9.85 -6.11 18.88
C LYS A 414 10.73 -5.74 20.09
N LYS A 415 10.89 -4.45 20.40
CA LYS A 415 11.63 -4.02 21.60
C LYS A 415 10.93 -4.40 22.91
N HIS A 416 9.61 -4.35 22.95
CA HIS A 416 8.83 -4.77 24.12
C HIS A 416 8.83 -6.30 24.28
N ASP A 417 8.74 -7.04 23.18
CA ASP A 417 8.78 -8.51 23.18
C ASP A 417 10.19 -9.01 23.60
N PHE A 418 11.26 -8.31 23.22
CA PHE A 418 12.65 -8.65 23.62
C PHE A 418 13.00 -8.28 25.07
N ALA A 419 12.35 -7.27 25.64
CA ALA A 419 12.59 -6.80 27.01
C ALA A 419 11.70 -7.49 28.06
N GLY A 420 11.03 -8.59 27.71
CA GLY A 420 9.95 -9.19 28.50
C GLY A 420 10.26 -10.53 29.19
N ASP A 421 11.43 -11.14 28.97
CA ASP A 421 11.78 -12.50 29.43
C ASP A 421 13.28 -12.60 29.84
N TRP A 422 13.72 -11.78 30.79
CA TRP A 422 15.03 -11.89 31.47
C TRP A 422 14.87 -11.56 32.97
#